data_AF-A0AAW2SC90-F1
#
_entry.id   AF-A0AAW2SC90-F1
#
_cell.length_a   1.000
_cell.length_b   1.000
_cell.length_c   1.000
_cell.angle_alpha   90.00
_cell.angle_beta   90.00
_cell.angle_gamma   90.00
#
_symmetry.space_group_name_H-M   'P 1'
#
loop_
_entity.id
_entity.type
_entity.pdbx_description
1 polymer ?
#
loop_
_entity_poly.entity_id
_entity_poly.type
_entity_poly.pdbx_seq_one_letter_code
_entity_poly.pdbx_strand_id
1 'polypeptide(L)'
;MNHQNTRRKKQKLTPEAQFRATLDLCSRTKDLSAAVSLYESSASPTLTLNNLNSFLYICSNSLSNPEIRDSAINFGFNLFHHHNKENFKPNEATLTAMARLAAAKGDGDYAFELAKSVKNYAVAPKLRTYAPALICFCGSGEADKAYEVEEHVKSVGLHLEEPELAALLKVSVETGRETKVYEYLHKLRTLRGVDESTMEIIESWFRGKKAAEVELVSLDQDQVKEAIMKNGGGWHGLGWLGKGEWVLQRSSITSDGRCCACQEQLVCVDIDRAETEKFAQSVASLAMEREVQSNFKEFQDWLDQHSEYETVVDGANVGLYQQNFAEGGFSIAQLDDVVKEVHKSSKKWPLVVLHKKRIRSLLEDVSKRKLIEEWTDQGLLYGTPYGSNDDWYWLYAAVKLKCLLVTNDEMRDHIFELLGSNFFFRWKERHQVRYTFMKGNLKLTMPPSYSLVIQHAIKFLL
;
A
#
# COMPACT_ATOMS: atom_id res chain seq x y z
N MET A 1 -30.12 -62.41 7.27
CA MET A 1 -30.95 -61.65 8.24
C MET A 1 -30.26 -60.31 8.53
N ASN A 2 -30.93 -59.22 8.14
CA ASN A 2 -30.78 -57.80 8.54
C ASN A 2 -29.39 -57.17 8.72
N HIS A 3 -28.90 -56.52 7.66
CA HIS A 3 -28.14 -55.27 7.79
C HIS A 3 -29.13 -54.11 8.01
N GLN A 4 -29.24 -53.64 9.25
CA GLN A 4 -29.95 -52.39 9.55
C GLN A 4 -29.09 -51.20 9.13
N ASN A 5 -29.49 -50.56 8.04
CA ASN A 5 -29.09 -49.22 7.65
C ASN A 5 -29.61 -48.23 8.70
N THR A 6 -28.76 -47.82 9.65
CA THR A 6 -29.07 -46.73 10.57
C THR A 6 -29.04 -45.41 9.81
N ARG A 7 -30.21 -44.99 9.31
CA ARG A 7 -30.49 -43.62 8.90
C ARG A 7 -29.98 -42.66 9.98
N ARG A 8 -28.92 -41.89 9.70
CA ARG A 8 -28.55 -40.71 10.49
C ARG A 8 -29.79 -39.81 10.58
N LYS A 9 -30.46 -39.79 11.74
CA LYS A 9 -31.52 -38.83 12.04
C LYS A 9 -30.89 -37.43 11.97
N LYS A 10 -31.28 -36.62 10.98
CA LYS A 10 -31.01 -35.18 10.97
C LYS A 10 -31.55 -34.63 12.29
N GLN A 11 -30.66 -34.20 13.19
CA GLN A 11 -31.04 -33.49 14.41
C GLN A 11 -31.91 -32.30 14.00
N LYS A 12 -33.14 -32.20 14.53
CA LYS A 12 -33.97 -31.01 14.32
C LYS A 12 -33.27 -29.85 15.02
N LEU A 13 -32.72 -28.93 14.23
CA LEU A 13 -32.14 -27.67 14.70
C LEU A 13 -33.22 -26.87 15.46
N THR A 14 -32.83 -26.12 16.50
CA THR A 14 -33.76 -25.21 17.19
C THR A 14 -34.24 -24.11 16.23
N PRO A 15 -35.41 -23.49 16.45
CA PRO A 15 -35.89 -22.40 15.60
C PRO A 15 -34.86 -21.28 15.39
N GLU A 16 -34.10 -20.93 16.42
CA GLU A 16 -33.03 -19.91 16.36
C GLU A 16 -31.84 -20.39 15.53
N ALA A 17 -31.47 -21.67 15.64
CA ALA A 17 -30.41 -22.26 14.83
C ALA A 17 -30.83 -22.40 13.35
N GLN A 18 -32.10 -22.69 13.09
CA GLN A 18 -32.68 -22.68 11.74
C GLN A 18 -32.69 -21.28 11.15
N PHE A 19 -33.13 -20.27 11.92
CA PHE A 19 -33.12 -18.87 11.51
C PHE A 19 -31.71 -18.42 11.12
N ARG A 20 -30.70 -18.70 11.96
CA ARG A 20 -29.30 -18.37 11.68
C ARG A 20 -28.78 -19.08 10.43
N ALA A 21 -29.03 -20.39 10.29
CA ALA A 21 -28.57 -21.15 9.12
C ALA A 21 -29.18 -20.63 7.82
N THR A 22 -30.47 -20.27 7.83
CA THR A 22 -31.16 -19.68 6.66
C THR A 22 -30.63 -18.29 6.36
N LEU A 23 -30.41 -17.45 7.37
CA LEU A 23 -29.83 -16.11 7.18
C LEU A 23 -28.40 -16.17 6.63
N ASP A 24 -27.59 -17.10 7.12
CA ASP A 24 -26.23 -17.32 6.61
C ASP A 24 -26.26 -17.80 5.15
N LEU A 25 -27.23 -18.64 4.78
CA LEU A 25 -27.46 -19.04 3.40
C LEU A 25 -27.83 -17.83 2.53
N CYS A 26 -28.78 -17.00 2.97
CA CYS A 26 -29.19 -15.78 2.27
C CYS A 26 -28.03 -14.80 2.10
N SER A 27 -27.16 -14.68 3.11
CA SER A 27 -25.95 -13.84 3.06
C SER A 27 -24.94 -14.34 2.03
N ARG A 28 -24.75 -15.66 1.93
CA ARG A 28 -23.88 -16.27 0.91
C ARG A 28 -24.44 -16.16 -0.50
N THR A 29 -25.75 -16.33 -0.66
CA THR A 29 -26.44 -16.23 -1.97
C THR A 29 -26.79 -14.79 -2.34
N LYS A 30 -26.60 -13.83 -1.43
CA LYS A 30 -26.98 -12.41 -1.57
C LYS A 30 -28.47 -12.23 -1.91
N ASP A 31 -29.31 -13.12 -1.42
CA ASP A 31 -30.75 -13.15 -1.70
C ASP A 31 -31.50 -12.25 -0.70
N LEU A 32 -31.80 -11.02 -1.14
CA LEU A 32 -32.57 -10.06 -0.35
C LEU A 32 -34.02 -10.51 -0.12
N SER A 33 -34.66 -11.08 -1.14
CA SER A 33 -36.08 -11.46 -1.07
C SER A 33 -36.30 -12.55 -0.02
N ALA A 34 -35.45 -13.57 -0.02
CA ALA A 34 -35.45 -14.63 0.98
C ALA A 34 -35.14 -14.09 2.39
N ALA A 35 -34.21 -13.14 2.51
CA ALA A 35 -33.87 -12.52 3.79
C ALA A 35 -35.03 -11.69 4.36
N VAL A 36 -35.68 -10.84 3.54
CA VAL A 36 -36.86 -10.07 3.95
C VAL A 36 -37.98 -10.99 4.38
N SER A 37 -38.27 -12.03 3.59
CA SER A 37 -39.30 -13.04 3.92
C SER A 37 -39.00 -13.75 5.24
N LEU A 38 -37.73 -14.09 5.51
CA LEU A 38 -37.30 -14.70 6.77
C LEU A 38 -37.53 -13.76 7.98
N TYR A 39 -37.27 -12.47 7.80
CA TYR A 39 -37.50 -11.47 8.85
C TYR A 39 -38.99 -11.25 9.12
N GLU A 40 -39.80 -11.06 8.08
CA GLU A 40 -41.24 -10.79 8.18
C GLU A 40 -42.05 -12.00 8.68
N SER A 41 -41.63 -13.22 8.33
CA SER A 41 -42.28 -14.46 8.82
C SER A 41 -42.04 -14.73 10.31
N SER A 42 -41.10 -14.03 10.93
CA SER A 42 -40.83 -14.11 12.35
C SER A 42 -41.59 -12.99 13.08
N ALA A 43 -42.52 -13.33 13.98
CA ALA A 43 -43.22 -12.32 14.78
C ALA A 43 -42.24 -11.68 15.80
N SER A 44 -41.71 -10.50 15.49
CA SER A 44 -40.75 -9.73 16.31
C SER A 44 -39.52 -10.56 16.74
N PRO A 45 -38.64 -10.96 15.79
CA PRO A 45 -37.49 -11.77 16.12
C PRO A 45 -36.52 -10.96 17.00
N THR A 46 -36.17 -11.48 18.18
CA THR A 46 -35.05 -10.94 18.96
C THR A 46 -33.76 -11.18 18.17
N LEU A 47 -33.24 -10.15 17.53
CA LEU A 47 -32.02 -10.25 16.74
C LEU A 47 -30.79 -10.16 17.63
N THR A 48 -29.73 -10.89 17.25
CA THR A 48 -28.39 -10.55 17.76
C THR A 48 -27.75 -9.51 16.84
N LEU A 49 -26.74 -8.78 17.32
CA LEU A 49 -25.96 -7.86 16.48
C LEU A 49 -25.40 -8.55 15.22
N ASN A 50 -25.02 -9.82 15.32
CA ASN A 50 -24.55 -10.61 14.17
C ASN A 50 -25.67 -10.82 13.14
N ASN A 51 -26.90 -11.08 13.59
CA ASN A 51 -28.04 -11.22 12.67
C ASN A 51 -28.35 -9.90 11.97
N LEU A 52 -28.36 -8.79 12.71
CA LEU A 52 -28.54 -7.46 12.15
C LEU A 52 -27.47 -7.14 11.09
N ASN A 53 -26.20 -7.40 11.39
CA ASN A 53 -25.10 -7.20 10.45
C ASN A 53 -25.23 -8.06 9.19
N SER A 54 -25.67 -9.31 9.29
CA SER A 54 -25.91 -10.16 8.11
C SER A 54 -27.01 -9.58 7.22
N PHE A 55 -28.13 -9.11 7.79
CA PHE A 55 -29.18 -8.45 7.02
C PHE A 55 -28.70 -7.18 6.35
N LEU A 56 -28.02 -6.29 7.09
CA LEU A 56 -27.51 -5.03 6.56
C LEU A 56 -26.44 -5.27 5.48
N TYR A 57 -25.63 -6.32 5.62
CA TYR A 57 -24.68 -6.74 4.59
C TYR A 57 -25.39 -7.18 3.31
N ILE A 58 -26.47 -7.97 3.41
CA ILE A 58 -27.29 -8.35 2.25
C ILE A 58 -27.85 -7.08 1.58
N CYS A 59 -28.44 -6.16 2.35
CA CYS A 59 -28.97 -4.90 1.83
C CYS A 59 -27.90 -4.09 1.11
N SER A 60 -26.71 -3.95 1.71
CA SER A 60 -25.58 -3.23 1.10
C SER A 60 -25.09 -3.88 -0.19
N ASN A 61 -25.16 -5.20 -0.34
CA ASN A 61 -24.78 -5.88 -1.59
C ASN A 61 -25.86 -5.71 -2.66
N SER A 62 -27.13 -5.61 -2.28
CA SER A 62 -28.25 -5.43 -3.20
C SER A 62 -28.29 -4.03 -3.84
N LEU A 63 -27.52 -3.06 -3.33
CA LEU A 63 -27.44 -1.70 -3.88
C LEU A 63 -26.93 -1.65 -5.32
N SER A 64 -26.13 -2.63 -5.76
CA SER A 64 -25.66 -2.73 -7.15
C SER A 64 -26.75 -3.11 -8.14
N ASN A 65 -27.90 -3.63 -7.69
CA ASN A 65 -29.02 -4.00 -8.54
C ASN A 65 -30.13 -2.92 -8.49
N PRO A 66 -30.37 -2.18 -9.59
CA PRO A 66 -31.37 -1.10 -9.62
C PRO A 66 -32.79 -1.53 -9.25
N GLU A 67 -33.21 -2.76 -9.57
CA GLU A 67 -34.58 -3.23 -9.37
C GLU A 67 -34.94 -3.43 -7.89
N ILE A 68 -33.96 -3.85 -7.09
CA ILE A 68 -34.13 -4.15 -5.65
C ILE A 68 -33.51 -3.10 -4.74
N ARG A 69 -32.87 -2.07 -5.31
CA ARG A 69 -32.15 -1.02 -4.57
C ARG A 69 -33.05 -0.32 -3.54
N ASP A 70 -34.22 0.16 -3.96
CA ASP A 70 -35.12 0.91 -3.07
C ASP A 70 -35.71 0.01 -1.97
N SER A 71 -36.00 -1.25 -2.30
CA SER A 71 -36.44 -2.25 -1.32
C SER A 71 -35.35 -2.51 -0.27
N ALA A 72 -34.10 -2.67 -0.70
CA ALA A 72 -32.95 -2.87 0.19
C ALA A 72 -32.72 -1.68 1.12
N ILE A 73 -32.81 -0.45 0.58
CA ILE A 73 -32.68 0.79 1.36
C ILE A 73 -33.79 0.84 2.41
N ASN A 74 -35.05 0.75 2.00
CA ASN A 74 -36.19 0.85 2.92
C ASN A 74 -36.16 -0.22 4.00
N PHE A 75 -35.89 -1.48 3.62
CA PHE A 75 -35.79 -2.59 4.57
C PHE A 75 -34.65 -2.39 5.56
N GLY A 76 -33.44 -2.03 5.08
CA GLY A 76 -32.28 -1.84 5.95
C GLY A 76 -32.45 -0.70 6.96
N PHE A 77 -33.02 0.43 6.53
CA PHE A 77 -33.36 1.55 7.42
C PHE A 77 -34.40 1.16 8.47
N ASN A 78 -35.49 0.50 8.06
CA ASN A 78 -36.53 0.04 8.98
C ASN A 78 -35.96 -0.95 10.00
N LEU A 79 -35.14 -1.90 9.54
CA LEU A 79 -34.49 -2.89 10.39
C LEU A 79 -33.57 -2.22 11.42
N PHE A 80 -32.72 -1.29 10.98
CA PHE A 80 -31.81 -0.58 11.87
C PHE A 80 -32.57 0.26 12.90
N HIS A 81 -33.57 1.05 12.49
CA HIS A 81 -34.34 1.88 13.43
C HIS A 81 -35.19 1.07 14.42
N HIS A 82 -35.73 -0.07 13.99
CA HIS A 82 -36.52 -0.94 14.85
C HIS A 82 -35.65 -1.55 15.96
N HIS A 83 -34.45 -2.03 15.61
CA HIS A 83 -33.58 -2.73 16.55
C HIS A 83 -32.61 -1.81 17.32
N ASN A 84 -32.24 -0.63 16.79
CA ASN A 84 -31.32 0.29 17.48
C ASN A 84 -31.87 0.80 18.84
N LYS A 85 -33.18 0.71 19.08
CA LYS A 85 -33.81 1.04 20.38
C LYS A 85 -33.68 -0.09 21.42
N GLU A 86 -33.32 -1.30 21.02
CA GLU A 86 -33.22 -2.48 21.90
C GLU A 86 -31.83 -2.64 22.57
N ASN A 87 -31.09 -1.55 22.78
CA ASN A 87 -29.73 -1.52 23.38
C ASN A 87 -28.62 -2.24 22.58
N PHE A 88 -28.77 -2.46 21.27
CA PHE A 88 -27.60 -2.86 20.47
C PHE A 88 -26.63 -1.68 20.38
N LYS A 89 -25.36 -1.92 20.72
CA LYS A 89 -24.26 -1.00 20.37
C LYS A 89 -23.82 -1.33 18.94
N PRO A 90 -24.13 -0.50 17.92
CA PRO A 90 -23.67 -0.73 16.55
C PRO A 90 -22.15 -0.86 16.52
N ASN A 91 -21.64 -1.80 15.74
CA ASN A 91 -20.21 -1.88 15.47
C ASN A 91 -19.87 -1.16 14.16
N GLU A 92 -18.58 -1.06 13.83
CA GLU A 92 -18.13 -0.38 12.62
C GLU A 92 -18.72 -0.98 11.33
N ALA A 93 -19.01 -2.29 11.28
CA ALA A 93 -19.65 -2.91 10.13
C ALA A 93 -21.13 -2.49 10.00
N THR A 94 -21.86 -2.39 11.12
CA THR A 94 -23.23 -1.88 11.17
C THR A 94 -23.29 -0.46 10.62
N LEU A 95 -22.44 0.43 11.15
CA LEU A 95 -22.39 1.84 10.75
C LEU A 95 -21.97 2.01 9.28
N THR A 96 -20.99 1.22 8.83
CA THR A 96 -20.58 1.23 7.41
C THR A 96 -21.70 0.79 6.48
N ALA A 97 -22.45 -0.27 6.83
CA ALA A 97 -23.58 -0.71 6.03
C ALA A 97 -24.68 0.35 5.97
N MET A 98 -25.00 0.99 7.10
CA MET A 98 -25.97 2.09 7.15
C MET A 98 -25.51 3.32 6.35
N ALA A 99 -24.22 3.69 6.44
CA ALA A 99 -23.67 4.78 5.65
C ALA A 99 -23.76 4.51 4.14
N ARG A 100 -23.57 3.25 3.70
CA ARG A 100 -23.78 2.84 2.31
C ARG A 100 -25.24 2.96 1.88
N LEU A 101 -26.19 2.53 2.72
CA LEU A 101 -27.63 2.68 2.43
C LEU A 101 -28.03 4.16 2.35
N ALA A 102 -27.52 5.00 3.26
CA ALA A 102 -27.76 6.44 3.27
C ALA A 102 -27.21 7.13 2.01
N ALA A 103 -25.95 6.88 1.67
CA ALA A 103 -25.34 7.37 0.44
C ALA A 103 -26.10 6.89 -0.82
N ALA A 104 -26.54 5.63 -0.85
CA ALA A 104 -27.34 5.12 -1.96
C ALA A 104 -28.75 5.73 -2.03
N LYS A 105 -29.26 6.35 -0.96
CA LYS A 105 -30.48 7.16 -0.98
C LYS A 105 -30.20 8.61 -1.44
N GLY A 106 -28.94 9.00 -1.59
CA GLY A 106 -28.52 10.37 -1.87
C GLY A 106 -28.37 11.23 -0.61
N ASP A 107 -28.40 10.64 0.58
CA ASP A 107 -28.25 11.35 1.85
C ASP A 107 -26.81 11.26 2.36
N GLY A 108 -25.95 12.11 1.77
CA GLY A 108 -24.53 12.20 2.13
C GLY A 108 -24.31 12.73 3.54
N ASP A 109 -25.14 13.67 4.00
CA ASP A 109 -25.06 14.26 5.34
C ASP A 109 -25.30 13.19 6.42
N TYR A 110 -26.37 12.39 6.29
CA TYR A 110 -26.63 11.31 7.23
C TYR A 110 -25.56 10.21 7.15
N ALA A 111 -25.04 9.90 5.96
CA ALA A 111 -23.92 8.97 5.81
C ALA A 111 -22.67 9.45 6.56
N PHE A 112 -22.39 10.76 6.53
CA PHE A 112 -21.24 11.33 7.21
C PHE A 112 -21.42 11.37 8.74
N GLU A 113 -22.61 11.72 9.22
CA GLU A 113 -22.92 11.69 10.66
C GLU A 113 -22.79 10.27 11.24
N LEU A 114 -23.25 9.25 10.51
CA LEU A 114 -23.03 7.85 10.87
C LEU A 114 -21.54 7.51 10.97
N ALA A 115 -20.72 7.98 10.03
CA ALA A 115 -19.27 7.76 10.05
C ALA A 115 -18.57 8.46 11.23
N LYS A 116 -18.95 9.72 11.53
CA LYS A 116 -18.46 10.46 12.71
C LYS A 116 -18.82 9.75 14.03
N SER A 117 -19.98 9.11 14.09
CA SER A 117 -20.47 8.42 15.29
C SER A 117 -19.63 7.20 15.71
N VAL A 118 -18.77 6.65 14.84
CA VAL A 118 -17.93 5.47 15.13
C VAL A 118 -17.07 5.65 16.39
N LYS A 119 -16.55 6.86 16.61
CA LYS A 119 -15.74 7.19 17.81
C LYS A 119 -16.54 7.02 19.10
N ASN A 120 -17.84 7.27 19.08
CA ASN A 120 -18.70 7.18 20.26
C ASN A 120 -18.87 5.72 20.74
N TYR A 121 -18.53 4.75 19.90
CA TYR A 121 -18.62 3.32 20.21
C TYR A 121 -17.27 2.69 20.57
N ALA A 122 -16.21 3.50 20.74
CA ALA A 122 -14.85 3.03 21.02
C ALA A 122 -14.31 2.02 19.98
N VAL A 123 -14.76 2.14 18.73
CA VAL A 123 -14.30 1.31 17.62
C VAL A 123 -13.31 2.11 16.77
N ALA A 124 -12.24 1.44 16.31
CA ALA A 124 -11.29 2.05 15.40
C ALA A 124 -11.97 2.42 14.07
N PRO A 125 -11.93 3.70 13.64
CA PRO A 125 -12.50 4.11 12.37
C PRO A 125 -11.75 3.45 11.20
N LYS A 126 -12.47 3.19 10.11
CA LYS A 126 -11.90 2.64 8.86
C LYS A 126 -12.31 3.50 7.68
N LEU A 127 -11.46 3.55 6.65
CA LEU A 127 -11.72 4.33 5.44
C LEU A 127 -13.07 3.97 4.80
N ARG A 128 -13.37 2.66 4.75
CA ARG A 128 -14.62 2.12 4.19
C ARG A 128 -15.90 2.67 4.83
N THR A 129 -15.84 3.23 6.04
CA THR A 129 -16.98 3.84 6.73
C THR A 129 -17.25 5.27 6.24
N TYR A 130 -16.20 6.00 5.85
CA TYR A 130 -16.29 7.39 5.36
C TYR A 130 -16.48 7.47 3.85
N ALA A 131 -15.95 6.50 3.10
CA ALA A 131 -16.02 6.45 1.63
C ALA A 131 -17.46 6.64 1.07
N PRO A 132 -18.53 6.07 1.65
CA PRO A 132 -19.89 6.28 1.12
C PRO A 132 -20.33 7.75 1.13
N ALA A 133 -20.05 8.49 2.21
CA ALA A 133 -20.40 9.90 2.32
C ALA A 133 -19.59 10.74 1.31
N LEU A 134 -18.28 10.51 1.23
CA LEU A 134 -17.39 11.19 0.29
C LEU A 134 -17.85 10.99 -1.15
N ILE A 135 -18.08 9.73 -1.56
CA ILE A 135 -18.51 9.41 -2.93
C ILE A 135 -19.89 10.01 -3.22
N CYS A 136 -20.81 10.04 -2.23
CA CYS A 136 -22.12 10.67 -2.37
C CYS A 136 -22.03 12.17 -2.63
N PHE A 137 -21.22 12.88 -1.84
CA PHE A 137 -21.03 14.32 -2.02
C PHE A 137 -20.34 14.64 -3.35
N CYS A 138 -19.30 13.88 -3.72
CA CYS A 138 -18.64 14.02 -5.01
C CYS A 138 -19.63 13.79 -6.17
N GLY A 139 -20.44 12.72 -6.11
CA GLY A 139 -21.44 12.41 -7.13
C GLY A 139 -22.59 13.41 -7.24
N SER A 140 -22.81 14.21 -6.18
CA SER A 140 -23.84 15.26 -6.14
C SER A 140 -23.29 16.64 -6.46
N GLY A 141 -21.99 16.77 -6.73
CA GLY A 141 -21.34 18.07 -7.00
C GLY A 141 -21.07 18.91 -5.74
N GLU A 142 -21.30 18.37 -4.53
CA GLU A 142 -21.13 19.07 -3.26
C GLU A 142 -19.65 19.06 -2.80
N ALA A 143 -18.79 19.75 -3.56
CA ALA A 143 -17.34 19.73 -3.37
C ALA A 143 -16.89 20.13 -1.95
N ASP A 144 -17.47 21.17 -1.36
CA ASP A 144 -17.08 21.64 -0.01
C ASP A 144 -17.32 20.57 1.07
N LYS A 145 -18.46 19.87 1.00
CA LYS A 145 -18.75 18.77 1.93
C LYS A 145 -17.84 17.57 1.69
N ALA A 146 -17.52 17.26 0.44
CA ALA A 146 -16.55 16.21 0.13
C ALA A 146 -15.16 16.51 0.73
N TYR A 147 -14.73 17.77 0.70
CA TYR A 147 -13.48 18.21 1.35
C TYR A 147 -13.55 18.14 2.87
N GLU A 148 -14.70 18.46 3.48
CA GLU A 148 -14.91 18.26 4.93
C GLU A 148 -14.74 16.79 5.34
N VAL A 149 -15.25 15.86 4.53
CA VAL A 149 -15.05 14.42 4.78
C VAL A 149 -13.57 14.06 4.74
N GLU A 150 -12.82 14.54 3.75
CA GLU A 150 -11.37 14.31 3.67
C GLU A 150 -10.64 14.85 4.90
N GLU A 151 -10.93 16.09 5.32
CA GLU A 151 -10.32 16.69 6.51
C GLU A 151 -10.61 15.85 7.76
N HIS A 152 -11.82 15.33 7.90
CA HIS A 152 -12.17 14.45 8.99
C HIS A 152 -11.42 13.10 8.93
N VAL A 153 -11.34 12.47 7.76
CA VAL A 153 -10.57 11.24 7.53
C VAL A 153 -9.10 11.44 7.95
N LYS A 154 -8.50 12.56 7.57
CA LYS A 154 -7.13 12.92 7.98
C LYS A 154 -7.03 13.13 9.50
N SER A 155 -8.01 13.78 10.12
CA SER A 155 -8.04 14.03 11.57
C SER A 155 -8.09 12.75 12.41
N VAL A 156 -8.59 11.65 11.83
CA VAL A 156 -8.64 10.33 12.49
C VAL A 156 -7.46 9.43 12.15
N GLY A 157 -6.44 9.96 11.45
CA GLY A 157 -5.24 9.21 11.09
C GLY A 157 -5.46 8.19 9.98
N LEU A 158 -6.53 8.33 9.18
CA LEU A 158 -6.76 7.52 8.00
C LEU A 158 -6.21 8.23 6.75
N HIS A 159 -5.85 7.43 5.75
CA HIS A 159 -5.37 7.90 4.45
C HIS A 159 -6.36 7.50 3.37
N LEU A 160 -6.56 8.38 2.39
CA LEU A 160 -7.39 8.09 1.22
C LEU A 160 -6.64 7.17 0.26
N GLU A 161 -7.38 6.29 -0.40
CA GLU A 161 -6.88 5.44 -1.48
C GLU A 161 -7.30 6.05 -2.83
N GLU A 162 -6.92 5.39 -3.92
CA GLU A 162 -7.18 5.89 -5.28
C GLU A 162 -8.67 6.20 -5.54
N PRO A 163 -9.66 5.35 -5.17
CA PRO A 163 -11.06 5.61 -5.50
C PRO A 163 -11.59 6.92 -4.89
N GLU A 164 -11.22 7.20 -3.63
CA GLU A 164 -11.62 8.44 -2.96
C GLU A 164 -10.89 9.65 -3.54
N LEU A 165 -9.58 9.53 -3.84
CA LEU A 165 -8.80 10.59 -4.49
C LEU A 165 -9.33 10.91 -5.89
N ALA A 166 -9.70 9.89 -6.67
CA ALA A 166 -10.28 10.05 -8.00
C ALA A 166 -11.66 10.72 -7.94
N ALA A 167 -12.51 10.38 -6.96
CA ALA A 167 -13.79 11.03 -6.75
C ALA A 167 -13.62 12.53 -6.39
N LEU A 168 -12.66 12.84 -5.50
CA LEU A 168 -12.34 14.22 -5.12
C LEU A 168 -11.73 15.01 -6.28
N LEU A 169 -10.86 14.39 -7.08
CA LEU A 169 -10.34 14.98 -8.30
C LEU A 169 -11.49 15.29 -9.27
N LYS A 170 -12.40 14.34 -9.50
CA LYS A 170 -13.53 14.49 -10.41
C LYS A 170 -14.43 15.65 -10.02
N VAL A 171 -14.87 15.73 -8.76
CA VAL A 171 -15.73 16.84 -8.31
C VAL A 171 -15.01 18.18 -8.39
N SER A 172 -13.68 18.20 -8.18
CA SER A 172 -12.86 19.40 -8.35
C SER A 172 -12.78 19.84 -9.81
N VAL A 173 -12.68 18.90 -10.75
CA VAL A 173 -12.72 19.17 -12.20
C VAL A 173 -14.09 19.72 -12.61
N GLU A 174 -15.17 19.07 -12.19
CA GLU A 174 -16.55 19.43 -12.56
C GLU A 174 -16.98 20.78 -11.97
N THR A 175 -16.55 21.10 -10.74
CA THR A 175 -16.77 22.42 -10.13
C THR A 175 -15.73 23.46 -10.53
N GLY A 176 -14.71 23.04 -11.31
CA GLY A 176 -13.66 23.90 -11.81
C GLY A 176 -12.76 24.48 -10.72
N ARG A 177 -12.40 23.76 -9.67
CA ARG A 177 -11.52 24.26 -8.60
C ARG A 177 -10.06 23.92 -8.92
N GLU A 178 -9.37 24.77 -9.67
CA GLU A 178 -8.03 24.50 -10.21
C GLU A 178 -6.96 24.22 -9.14
N THR A 179 -7.03 24.89 -7.98
CA THR A 179 -6.11 24.65 -6.85
C THR A 179 -6.32 23.25 -6.28
N LYS A 180 -7.58 22.80 -6.18
CA LYS A 180 -7.93 21.47 -5.69
C LYS A 180 -7.56 20.39 -6.70
N VAL A 181 -7.76 20.62 -7.99
CA VAL A 181 -7.26 19.72 -9.04
C VAL A 181 -5.75 19.51 -8.91
N TYR A 182 -4.98 20.59 -8.76
CA TYR A 182 -3.53 20.50 -8.54
C TYR A 182 -3.18 19.69 -7.29
N GLU A 183 -3.86 19.96 -6.18
CA GLU A 183 -3.69 19.24 -4.91
C GLU A 183 -3.91 17.72 -5.07
N TYR A 184 -5.00 17.31 -5.72
CA TYR A 184 -5.32 15.89 -5.90
C TYR A 184 -4.43 15.18 -6.91
N LEU A 185 -3.94 15.87 -7.95
CA LEU A 185 -2.90 15.32 -8.83
C LEU A 185 -1.61 15.00 -8.06
N HIS A 186 -1.22 15.85 -7.09
CA HIS A 186 -0.08 15.57 -6.21
C HIS A 186 -0.35 14.46 -5.20
N LYS A 187 -1.58 14.30 -4.72
CA LYS A 187 -1.93 13.15 -3.87
C LYS A 187 -1.88 11.84 -4.66
N LEU A 188 -2.44 11.81 -5.87
CA LEU A 188 -2.36 10.66 -6.79
C LEU A 188 -0.90 10.35 -7.18
N ARG A 189 -0.01 11.34 -7.23
CA ARG A 189 1.43 11.16 -7.49
C ARG A 189 2.13 10.23 -6.51
N THR A 190 1.59 10.09 -5.30
CA THR A 190 2.14 9.19 -4.29
C THR A 190 1.87 7.71 -4.62
N LEU A 191 0.96 7.44 -5.56
CA LEU A 191 0.65 6.12 -6.10
C LEU A 191 1.61 5.76 -7.24
N ARG A 192 1.79 4.46 -7.48
CA ARG A 192 2.67 3.93 -8.55
C ARG A 192 2.10 4.18 -9.96
N GLY A 193 0.79 4.18 -10.05
CA GLY A 193 0.02 4.38 -11.26
C GLY A 193 -1.41 4.64 -10.84
N VAL A 194 -2.26 4.87 -11.83
CA VAL A 194 -3.68 5.07 -11.61
C VAL A 194 -4.45 4.21 -12.61
N ASP A 195 -5.65 3.81 -12.22
CA ASP A 195 -6.59 3.08 -13.05
C ASP A 195 -7.05 3.91 -14.25
N GLU A 196 -7.53 3.21 -15.28
CA GLU A 196 -8.00 3.83 -16.52
C GLU A 196 -9.12 4.86 -16.26
N SER A 197 -10.03 4.59 -15.32
CA SER A 197 -11.08 5.52 -14.92
C SER A 197 -10.55 6.81 -14.30
N THR A 198 -9.47 6.72 -13.50
CA THR A 198 -8.78 7.88 -12.94
C THR A 198 -8.07 8.66 -14.05
N MET A 199 -7.43 7.97 -15.00
CA MET A 199 -6.82 8.62 -16.16
C MET A 199 -7.84 9.40 -17.00
N GLU A 200 -9.03 8.85 -17.23
CA GLU A 200 -10.10 9.55 -17.97
C GLU A 200 -10.48 10.88 -17.29
N ILE A 201 -10.53 10.92 -15.95
CA ILE A 201 -10.78 12.15 -15.19
C ILE A 201 -9.64 13.15 -15.41
N ILE A 202 -8.38 12.70 -15.32
CA ILE A 202 -7.19 13.54 -15.54
C ILE A 202 -7.21 14.11 -16.97
N GLU A 203 -7.46 13.28 -17.98
CA GLU A 203 -7.55 13.72 -19.37
C GLU A 203 -8.68 14.73 -19.58
N SER A 204 -9.83 14.54 -18.92
CA SER A 204 -10.97 15.46 -19.03
C SER A 204 -10.63 16.87 -18.53
N TRP A 205 -9.83 16.98 -17.46
CA TRP A 205 -9.33 18.27 -16.99
C TRP A 205 -8.47 18.96 -18.04
N PHE A 206 -7.43 18.28 -18.53
CA PHE A 206 -6.46 18.88 -19.45
C PHE A 206 -7.03 19.19 -20.83
N ARG A 207 -8.10 18.50 -21.26
CA ARG A 207 -8.88 18.86 -22.46
C ARG A 207 -9.87 20.01 -22.22
N GLY A 208 -10.17 20.32 -20.96
CA GLY A 208 -11.13 21.34 -20.58
C GLY A 208 -10.57 22.75 -20.75
N LYS A 209 -11.45 23.70 -21.14
CA LYS A 209 -11.09 25.11 -21.31
C LYS A 209 -10.48 25.73 -20.05
N LYS A 210 -11.01 25.37 -18.88
CA LYS A 210 -10.55 25.92 -17.61
C LYS A 210 -9.08 25.59 -17.32
N ALA A 211 -8.58 24.43 -17.73
CA ALA A 211 -7.18 24.07 -17.56
C ALA A 211 -6.23 24.94 -18.40
N ALA A 212 -6.69 25.48 -19.54
CA ALA A 212 -5.93 26.40 -20.39
C ALA A 212 -5.91 27.84 -19.85
N GLU A 213 -6.88 28.18 -19.00
CA GLU A 213 -7.08 29.53 -18.43
C GLU A 213 -6.47 29.71 -17.05
N VAL A 214 -5.91 28.65 -16.45
CA VAL A 214 -5.39 28.72 -15.07
C VAL A 214 -4.29 29.77 -14.94
N GLU A 215 -4.48 30.68 -13.98
CA GLU A 215 -3.52 31.74 -13.71
C GLU A 215 -2.18 31.19 -13.24
N LEU A 216 -1.13 31.74 -13.84
CA LEU A 216 0.24 31.40 -13.57
C LEU A 216 0.72 31.98 -12.26
N VAL A 217 1.44 31.17 -11.50
CA VAL A 217 2.43 31.72 -10.57
C VAL A 217 3.63 32.11 -11.43
N SER A 218 4.00 33.40 -11.44
CA SER A 218 5.24 33.87 -12.07
C SER A 218 6.43 33.35 -11.25
N LEU A 219 6.82 32.11 -11.50
CA LEU A 219 7.89 31.45 -10.79
C LEU A 219 9.20 31.65 -11.54
N ASP A 220 10.21 32.07 -10.80
CA ASP A 220 11.57 32.09 -11.28
C ASP A 220 12.05 30.66 -11.54
N GLN A 221 12.71 30.45 -12.68
CA GLN A 221 13.16 29.13 -13.11
C GLN A 221 14.07 28.46 -12.06
N ASP A 222 14.88 29.25 -11.38
CA ASP A 222 15.81 28.76 -10.37
C ASP A 222 15.07 28.32 -9.10
N GLN A 223 13.99 29.01 -8.69
CA GLN A 223 13.12 28.57 -7.60
C GLN A 223 12.47 27.22 -7.89
N VAL A 224 12.05 26.99 -9.14
CA VAL A 224 11.43 25.70 -9.49
C VAL A 224 12.46 24.57 -9.53
N LYS A 225 13.68 24.83 -10.03
CA LYS A 225 14.78 23.85 -9.97
C LYS A 225 15.14 23.50 -8.53
N GLU A 226 15.25 24.50 -7.65
CA GLU A 226 15.53 24.30 -6.24
C GLU A 226 14.44 23.46 -5.58
N ALA A 227 13.16 23.76 -5.86
CA ALA A 227 12.03 22.97 -5.35
C ALA A 227 12.09 21.51 -5.82
N ILE A 228 12.38 21.25 -7.10
CA ILE A 228 12.55 19.88 -7.62
C ILE A 228 13.68 19.15 -6.89
N MET A 229 14.84 19.78 -6.73
CA MET A 229 15.98 19.17 -6.05
C MET A 229 15.65 18.87 -4.58
N LYS A 230 15.00 19.81 -3.89
CA LYS A 230 14.60 19.65 -2.48
C LYS A 230 13.59 18.52 -2.30
N ASN A 231 12.72 18.29 -3.28
CA ASN A 231 11.66 17.30 -3.26
C ASN A 231 12.10 15.89 -3.70
N GLY A 232 13.40 15.67 -3.95
CA GLY A 232 13.93 14.39 -4.42
C GLY A 232 13.78 14.14 -5.92
N GLY A 233 13.40 15.16 -6.70
CA GLY A 233 13.22 15.06 -8.14
C GLY A 233 11.77 14.76 -8.58
N GLY A 234 11.46 15.11 -9.82
CA GLY A 234 10.23 14.72 -10.51
C GLY A 234 8.98 15.51 -10.17
N TRP A 235 9.03 16.50 -9.26
CA TRP A 235 7.94 17.44 -9.01
C TRP A 235 8.39 18.67 -8.21
N HIS A 236 7.70 19.81 -8.38
CA HIS A 236 8.03 21.06 -7.68
C HIS A 236 6.96 21.53 -6.67
N GLY A 237 5.67 21.28 -6.94
CA GLY A 237 4.58 21.58 -5.99
C GLY A 237 4.22 23.06 -5.84
N LEU A 238 4.67 23.94 -6.74
CA LEU A 238 4.50 25.39 -6.64
C LEU A 238 3.26 25.93 -7.39
N GLY A 239 2.39 25.06 -7.90
CA GLY A 239 1.23 25.43 -8.70
C GLY A 239 1.41 25.16 -10.19
N TRP A 240 0.51 25.72 -11.00
CA TRP A 240 0.45 25.53 -12.45
C TRP A 240 1.50 26.40 -13.18
N LEU A 241 2.06 25.85 -14.26
CA LEU A 241 3.06 26.47 -15.12
C LEU A 241 2.59 26.44 -16.59
N GLY A 242 3.05 27.40 -17.40
CA GLY A 242 2.64 27.60 -18.80
C GLY A 242 1.39 28.47 -19.02
N LYS A 243 1.14 28.86 -20.27
CA LYS A 243 -0.13 29.46 -20.75
C LYS A 243 -0.62 28.70 -21.97
N GLY A 244 -1.93 28.68 -22.15
CA GLY A 244 -2.56 28.18 -23.38
C GLY A 244 -3.02 26.72 -23.26
N GLU A 245 -3.42 26.16 -24.40
CA GLU A 245 -4.00 24.83 -24.46
C GLU A 245 -2.96 23.73 -24.18
N TRP A 246 -3.38 22.71 -23.43
CA TRP A 246 -2.55 21.54 -23.15
C TRP A 246 -2.55 20.58 -24.35
N VAL A 247 -1.37 20.09 -24.69
CA VAL A 247 -1.21 19.02 -25.69
C VAL A 247 -1.18 17.68 -24.97
N LEU A 248 -2.26 16.91 -25.10
CA LEU A 248 -2.41 15.60 -24.48
C LEU A 248 -2.08 14.47 -25.46
N GLN A 249 -1.21 13.54 -25.05
CA GLN A 249 -0.87 12.38 -25.87
C GLN A 249 -0.60 11.15 -24.99
N ARG A 250 -1.26 10.02 -25.29
CA ARG A 250 -0.90 8.71 -24.72
C ARG A 250 0.33 8.17 -25.43
N SER A 251 1.28 7.63 -24.66
CA SER A 251 2.57 7.18 -25.19
C SER A 251 3.16 6.04 -24.37
N SER A 252 4.29 5.51 -24.84
CA SER A 252 5.12 4.55 -24.11
C SER A 252 6.44 5.19 -23.66
N ILE A 253 7.10 4.54 -22.72
CA ILE A 253 8.44 4.92 -22.24
C ILE A 253 9.45 3.91 -22.78
N THR A 254 10.57 4.41 -23.30
CA THR A 254 11.68 3.56 -23.75
C THR A 254 12.39 2.91 -22.56
N SER A 255 13.20 1.88 -22.80
CA SER A 255 13.92 1.17 -21.73
C SER A 255 14.86 2.05 -20.90
N ASP A 256 15.32 3.17 -21.46
CA ASP A 256 16.16 4.15 -20.79
C ASP A 256 15.39 5.35 -20.20
N GLY A 257 14.05 5.31 -20.23
CA GLY A 257 13.20 6.27 -19.51
C GLY A 257 12.80 7.51 -20.31
N ARG A 258 12.96 7.53 -21.64
CA ARG A 258 12.47 8.64 -22.48
C ARG A 258 11.03 8.42 -22.93
N CYS A 259 10.24 9.48 -22.90
CA CYS A 259 8.87 9.45 -23.41
C CYS A 259 8.85 9.48 -24.94
N CYS A 260 8.17 8.53 -25.58
CA CYS A 260 8.10 8.47 -27.05
C CYS A 260 7.32 9.65 -27.67
N ALA A 261 6.49 10.36 -26.90
CA ALA A 261 5.72 11.51 -27.36
C ALA A 261 6.51 12.83 -27.28
N CYS A 262 6.98 13.21 -26.08
CA CYS A 262 7.64 14.50 -25.88
C CYS A 262 9.17 14.43 -25.91
N GLN A 263 9.75 13.23 -26.00
CA GLN A 263 11.20 12.95 -25.96
C GLN A 263 11.91 13.35 -24.65
N GLU A 264 11.16 13.81 -23.65
CA GLU A 264 11.70 14.15 -22.34
C GLU A 264 12.11 12.90 -21.55
N GLN A 265 13.14 13.06 -20.72
CA GLN A 265 13.67 12.02 -19.86
C GLN A 265 12.93 12.02 -18.51
N LEU A 266 12.32 10.89 -18.17
CA LEU A 266 11.83 10.67 -16.80
C LEU A 266 13.00 10.64 -15.84
N VAL A 267 12.82 11.27 -14.67
CA VAL A 267 13.86 11.28 -13.64
C VAL A 267 13.74 10.06 -12.73
N CYS A 268 14.84 9.74 -12.07
CA CYS A 268 14.82 8.87 -10.90
C CYS A 268 14.37 9.71 -9.71
N VAL A 269 13.14 9.49 -9.24
CA VAL A 269 12.59 10.19 -8.08
C VAL A 269 13.17 9.54 -6.84
N ASP A 270 14.06 10.25 -6.17
CA ASP A 270 14.54 9.85 -4.86
C ASP A 270 13.40 9.94 -3.85
N ILE A 271 13.52 9.10 -2.83
CA ILE A 271 12.53 9.01 -1.77
C ILE A 271 12.81 10.13 -0.78
N ASP A 272 11.76 10.81 -0.32
CA ASP A 272 11.89 11.95 0.57
C ASP A 272 12.78 11.62 1.78
N ARG A 273 13.65 12.56 2.17
CA ARG A 273 14.62 12.33 3.23
C ARG A 273 13.95 12.10 4.57
N ALA A 274 12.87 12.83 4.86
CA ALA A 274 12.15 12.69 6.12
C ALA A 274 11.31 11.41 6.13
N GLU A 275 10.70 11.03 5.01
CA GLU A 275 10.04 9.73 4.87
C GLU A 275 11.03 8.57 5.05
N THR A 276 12.22 8.65 4.43
CA THR A 276 13.27 7.63 4.57
C THR A 276 13.77 7.49 6.00
N GLU A 277 13.95 8.60 6.73
CA GLU A 277 14.36 8.55 8.13
C GLU A 277 13.25 7.96 9.03
N LYS A 278 11.98 8.35 8.81
CA LYS A 278 10.85 7.73 9.50
C LYS A 278 10.77 6.23 9.22
N PHE A 279 11.01 5.83 7.97
CA PHE A 279 11.02 4.43 7.60
C PHE A 279 12.15 3.66 8.31
N ALA A 280 13.37 4.23 8.35
CA ALA A 280 14.48 3.66 9.10
C ALA A 280 14.14 3.47 10.59
N GLN A 281 13.47 4.46 11.19
CA GLN A 281 13.01 4.40 12.58
C GLN A 281 11.93 3.34 12.80
N SER A 282 10.98 3.18 11.86
CA SER A 282 9.97 2.11 11.92
C SER A 282 10.61 0.72 11.81
N VAL A 283 11.56 0.54 10.88
CA VAL A 283 12.32 -0.72 10.74
C VAL A 283 13.07 -1.02 12.04
N ALA A 284 13.77 -0.02 12.61
CA ALA A 284 14.49 -0.20 13.86
C ALA A 284 13.56 -0.54 15.04
N SER A 285 12.41 0.12 15.13
CA SER A 285 11.44 -0.13 16.21
C SER A 285 10.88 -1.55 16.12
N LEU A 286 10.47 -1.99 14.93
CA LEU A 286 9.98 -3.35 14.71
C LEU A 286 11.06 -4.42 14.95
N ALA A 287 12.30 -4.14 14.54
CA ALA A 287 13.43 -5.00 14.85
C ALA A 287 13.62 -5.10 16.36
N MET A 288 13.66 -3.98 17.10
CA MET A 288 13.83 -3.97 18.56
C MET A 288 12.66 -4.62 19.33
N GLU A 289 11.45 -4.66 18.77
CA GLU A 289 10.31 -5.36 19.36
C GLU A 289 10.40 -6.89 19.22
N ARG A 290 11.03 -7.37 18.14
CA ARG A 290 11.06 -8.79 17.76
C ARG A 290 12.40 -9.46 18.04
N GLU A 291 13.46 -8.67 18.09
CA GLU A 291 14.84 -9.08 18.36
C GLU A 291 15.22 -8.80 19.81
N VAL A 292 16.34 -9.39 20.25
CA VAL A 292 16.96 -8.99 21.52
C VAL A 292 17.47 -7.55 21.37
N GLN A 293 16.86 -6.60 22.09
CA GLN A 293 17.10 -5.15 21.93
C GLN A 293 18.59 -4.75 21.92
N SER A 294 19.41 -5.36 22.79
CA SER A 294 20.85 -5.07 22.86
C SER A 294 21.57 -5.43 21.56
N ASN A 295 21.23 -6.55 20.93
CA ASN A 295 21.88 -7.04 19.71
C ASN A 295 21.66 -6.07 18.54
N PHE A 296 20.42 -5.60 18.37
CA PHE A 296 20.10 -4.68 17.28
C PHE A 296 20.69 -3.29 17.54
N LYS A 297 20.68 -2.83 18.81
CA LYS A 297 21.30 -1.55 19.17
C LYS A 297 22.81 -1.54 18.92
N GLU A 298 23.51 -2.63 19.26
CA GLU A 298 24.93 -2.82 18.93
C GLU A 298 25.19 -2.73 17.42
N PHE A 299 24.30 -3.30 16.60
CA PHE A 299 24.39 -3.17 15.14
C PHE A 299 24.19 -1.73 14.65
N GLN A 300 23.21 -1.01 15.21
CA GLN A 300 23.01 0.40 14.86
C GLN A 300 24.26 1.24 15.16
N ASP A 301 24.82 1.08 16.36
CA ASP A 301 26.01 1.82 16.79
C ASP A 301 27.25 1.43 15.95
N TRP A 302 27.36 0.16 15.54
CA TRP A 302 28.39 -0.31 14.63
C TRP A 302 28.24 0.30 13.23
N LEU A 303 27.01 0.35 12.69
CA LEU A 303 26.72 0.88 11.37
C LEU A 303 26.98 2.40 11.29
N ASP A 304 26.67 3.13 12.36
CA ASP A 304 26.96 4.58 12.45
C ASP A 304 28.47 4.86 12.36
N GLN A 305 29.32 3.93 12.78
CA GLN A 305 30.78 4.00 12.64
C GLN A 305 31.29 3.54 11.26
N HIS A 306 30.46 2.86 10.46
CA HIS A 306 30.81 2.28 9.15
C HIS A 306 29.80 2.68 8.07
N SER A 307 29.67 3.98 7.82
CA SER A 307 28.63 4.55 6.94
C SER A 307 29.02 4.71 5.47
N GLU A 308 30.18 4.19 5.05
CA GLU A 308 30.73 4.43 3.71
C GLU A 308 30.24 3.45 2.63
N TYR A 309 29.44 2.44 3.02
CA TYR A 309 28.96 1.41 2.08
C TYR A 309 27.92 1.97 1.11
N GLU A 310 28.10 1.67 -0.18
CA GLU A 310 27.15 2.01 -1.25
C GLU A 310 26.25 0.83 -1.64
N THR A 311 26.55 -0.36 -1.15
CA THR A 311 25.79 -1.58 -1.41
C THR A 311 25.81 -2.49 -0.19
N VAL A 312 24.66 -3.04 0.15
CA VAL A 312 24.48 -4.11 1.14
C VAL A 312 24.09 -5.39 0.40
N VAL A 313 24.65 -6.53 0.81
CA VAL A 313 24.38 -7.84 0.23
C VAL A 313 23.76 -8.75 1.28
N ASP A 314 22.60 -9.30 0.93
CA ASP A 314 21.97 -10.40 1.67
C ASP A 314 22.74 -11.69 1.39
N GLY A 315 23.68 -12.00 2.29
CA GLY A 315 24.60 -13.12 2.11
C GLY A 315 23.89 -14.47 2.13
N ALA A 316 22.79 -14.60 2.89
CA ALA A 316 22.03 -15.83 2.99
C ALA A 316 21.30 -16.13 1.68
N ASN A 317 20.59 -15.13 1.14
CA ASN A 317 19.84 -15.26 -0.10
C ASN A 317 20.75 -15.56 -1.30
N VAL A 318 21.89 -14.86 -1.41
CA VAL A 318 22.88 -15.12 -2.47
C VAL A 318 23.47 -16.52 -2.36
N GLY A 319 23.95 -16.90 -1.18
CA GLY A 319 24.62 -18.20 -1.00
C GLY A 319 23.68 -19.41 -1.08
N LEU A 320 22.36 -19.22 -0.95
CA LEU A 320 21.36 -20.30 -1.07
C LEU A 320 20.64 -20.31 -2.43
N TYR A 321 20.95 -19.37 -3.32
CA TYR A 321 20.27 -19.25 -4.60
C TYR A 321 20.51 -20.48 -5.50
N GLN A 322 19.40 -21.13 -5.89
CA GLN A 322 19.38 -22.36 -6.68
C GLN A 322 20.10 -23.56 -6.01
N GLN A 323 20.20 -23.58 -4.67
CA GLN A 323 20.85 -24.66 -3.92
C GLN A 323 19.86 -25.71 -3.34
N ASN A 324 18.63 -25.79 -3.85
CA ASN A 324 17.57 -26.65 -3.27
C ASN A 324 17.62 -28.13 -3.72
N PHE A 325 18.80 -28.69 -3.99
CA PHE A 325 18.99 -30.10 -4.38
C PHE A 325 19.61 -30.92 -3.24
N ALA A 326 19.65 -32.26 -3.36
CA ALA A 326 19.97 -33.17 -2.25
C ALA A 326 21.38 -32.96 -1.63
N GLU A 327 22.36 -32.54 -2.43
CA GLU A 327 23.71 -32.16 -1.99
C GLU A 327 23.91 -30.64 -1.95
N GLY A 328 22.83 -29.89 -2.16
CA GLY A 328 22.83 -28.44 -2.23
C GLY A 328 23.12 -27.84 -0.87
N GLY A 329 24.01 -26.86 -0.86
CA GLY A 329 24.49 -26.23 0.36
C GLY A 329 24.79 -24.76 0.12
N PHE A 330 25.22 -24.07 1.17
CA PHE A 330 25.60 -22.67 1.05
C PHE A 330 26.82 -22.51 0.14
N SER A 331 26.67 -21.77 -0.96
CA SER A 331 27.71 -21.52 -1.94
C SER A 331 28.43 -20.19 -1.65
N ILE A 332 29.61 -20.28 -1.05
CA ILE A 332 30.47 -19.11 -0.85
C ILE A 332 30.99 -18.53 -2.18
N ALA A 333 31.14 -19.37 -3.22
CA ALA A 333 31.60 -18.94 -4.53
C ALA A 333 30.58 -18.00 -5.20
N GLN A 334 29.28 -18.31 -5.11
CA GLN A 334 28.22 -17.41 -5.60
C GLN A 334 28.26 -16.06 -4.87
N LEU A 335 28.47 -16.08 -3.55
CA LEU A 335 28.56 -14.85 -2.75
C LEU A 335 29.79 -14.02 -3.12
N ASP A 336 30.95 -14.66 -3.27
CA ASP A 336 32.20 -14.02 -3.71
C ASP A 336 32.07 -13.40 -5.11
N ASP A 337 31.43 -14.09 -6.06
CA ASP A 337 31.16 -13.55 -7.41
C ASP A 337 30.32 -12.27 -7.35
N VAL A 338 29.27 -12.24 -6.50
CA VAL A 338 28.43 -11.05 -6.31
C VAL A 338 29.24 -9.91 -5.70
N VAL A 339 29.99 -10.18 -4.63
CA VAL A 339 30.81 -9.17 -3.94
C VAL A 339 31.85 -8.56 -4.89
N LYS A 340 32.52 -9.39 -5.70
CA LYS A 340 33.50 -8.94 -6.70
C LYS A 340 32.88 -8.14 -7.84
N GLU A 341 31.72 -8.55 -8.37
CA GLU A 341 31.07 -7.80 -9.46
C GLU A 341 30.52 -6.45 -8.97
N VAL A 342 30.00 -6.40 -7.73
CA VAL A 342 29.63 -5.13 -7.07
C VAL A 342 30.87 -4.24 -6.92
N HIS A 343 31.96 -4.76 -6.36
CA HIS A 343 33.20 -3.97 -6.20
C HIS A 343 33.76 -3.48 -7.55
N LYS A 344 33.72 -4.32 -8.58
CA LYS A 344 34.19 -3.97 -9.93
C LYS A 344 33.39 -2.83 -10.55
N SER A 345 32.08 -2.81 -10.33
CA SER A 345 31.15 -1.82 -10.88
C SER A 345 31.16 -0.49 -10.11
N SER A 346 31.14 -0.51 -8.76
CA SER A 346 31.10 0.70 -7.93
C SER A 346 32.47 1.22 -7.48
N LYS A 347 33.53 0.40 -7.58
CA LYS A 347 34.85 0.62 -6.94
C LYS A 347 34.83 0.62 -5.41
N LYS A 348 33.71 0.30 -4.78
CA LYS A 348 33.57 0.15 -3.34
C LYS A 348 33.12 -1.25 -2.96
N TRP A 349 33.70 -1.78 -1.89
CA TRP A 349 33.28 -3.08 -1.39
C TRP A 349 31.90 -2.99 -0.72
N PRO A 350 31.01 -3.98 -0.92
CA PRO A 350 29.73 -4.01 -0.24
C PRO A 350 29.85 -4.49 1.21
N LEU A 351 28.85 -4.15 2.02
CA LEU A 351 28.60 -4.79 3.30
C LEU A 351 27.84 -6.11 3.09
N VAL A 352 28.43 -7.22 3.48
CA VAL A 352 27.79 -8.54 3.49
C VAL A 352 27.19 -8.80 4.86
N VAL A 353 25.89 -9.10 4.90
CA VAL A 353 25.21 -9.50 6.13
C VAL A 353 25.00 -11.01 6.10
N LEU A 354 25.46 -11.72 7.14
CA LEU A 354 25.32 -13.17 7.24
C LEU A 354 25.22 -13.63 8.69
N HIS A 355 24.42 -14.64 8.97
CA HIS A 355 24.27 -15.15 10.34
C HIS A 355 25.54 -15.79 10.92
N LYS A 356 25.90 -15.49 12.18
CA LYS A 356 27.12 -16.00 12.86
C LYS A 356 27.28 -17.52 12.79
N LYS A 357 26.17 -18.27 12.90
CA LYS A 357 26.14 -19.73 12.69
C LYS A 357 26.74 -20.15 11.34
N ARG A 358 26.44 -19.42 10.26
CA ARG A 358 26.95 -19.70 8.92
C ARG A 358 28.43 -19.33 8.83
N ILE A 359 28.81 -18.16 9.33
CA ILE A 359 30.20 -17.69 9.37
C ILE A 359 31.08 -18.74 10.09
N ARG A 360 30.64 -19.22 11.25
CA ARG A 360 31.36 -20.28 11.99
C ARG A 360 31.54 -21.56 11.17
N SER A 361 30.48 -22.03 10.52
CA SER A 361 30.55 -23.22 9.65
C SER A 361 31.50 -23.02 8.45
N LEU A 362 31.63 -21.79 7.93
CA LEU A 362 32.55 -21.47 6.85
C LEU A 362 34.01 -21.39 7.33
N LEU A 363 34.25 -20.92 8.56
CA LEU A 363 35.59 -20.89 9.18
C LEU A 363 36.14 -22.28 9.52
N GLU A 364 35.26 -23.27 9.71
CA GLU A 364 35.64 -24.67 9.91
C GLU A 364 36.17 -25.32 8.62
N ASP A 365 35.83 -24.77 7.44
CA ASP A 365 36.31 -25.23 6.14
C ASP A 365 37.61 -24.50 5.75
N VAL A 366 38.72 -25.25 5.72
CA VAL A 366 40.07 -24.73 5.42
C VAL A 366 40.13 -23.99 4.08
N SER A 367 39.36 -24.40 3.08
CA SER A 367 39.37 -23.78 1.75
C SER A 367 38.70 -22.40 1.73
N LYS A 368 37.78 -22.14 2.66
CA LYS A 368 36.95 -20.92 2.72
C LYS A 368 37.42 -19.95 3.81
N ARG A 369 38.06 -20.48 4.84
CA ARG A 369 38.48 -19.75 6.04
C ARG A 369 39.22 -18.44 5.75
N LYS A 370 40.22 -18.49 4.87
CA LYS A 370 41.04 -17.32 4.53
C LYS A 370 40.20 -16.15 4.01
N LEU A 371 39.22 -16.42 3.14
CA LEU A 371 38.35 -15.39 2.57
C LEU A 371 37.47 -14.74 3.64
N ILE A 372 36.92 -15.53 4.55
CA ILE A 372 36.04 -15.04 5.62
C ILE A 372 36.83 -14.21 6.65
N GLU A 373 38.05 -14.64 7.00
CA GLU A 373 38.96 -13.87 7.85
C GLU A 373 39.31 -12.52 7.19
N GLU A 374 39.67 -12.52 5.89
CA GLU A 374 39.94 -11.30 5.12
C GLU A 374 38.75 -10.34 5.08
N TRP A 375 37.53 -10.85 4.86
CA TRP A 375 36.31 -10.01 4.86
C TRP A 375 35.99 -9.44 6.25
N THR A 376 36.27 -10.21 7.31
CA THR A 376 36.05 -9.76 8.69
C THR A 376 37.04 -8.64 9.05
N ASP A 377 38.31 -8.81 8.73
CA ASP A 377 39.38 -7.84 9.02
C ASP A 377 39.20 -6.52 8.25
N GLN A 378 38.64 -6.59 7.05
CA GLN A 378 38.32 -5.41 6.22
C GLN A 378 36.97 -4.77 6.57
N GLY A 379 36.23 -5.31 7.54
CA GLY A 379 34.89 -4.82 7.92
C GLY A 379 33.78 -5.12 6.92
N LEU A 380 34.04 -5.92 5.87
CA LEU A 380 33.10 -6.22 4.79
C LEU A 380 31.98 -7.17 5.20
N LEU A 381 32.13 -7.88 6.31
CA LEU A 381 31.21 -8.92 6.77
C LEU A 381 30.67 -8.59 8.16
N TYR A 382 29.35 -8.43 8.27
CA TYR A 382 28.68 -8.34 9.56
C TYR A 382 27.98 -9.66 9.92
N GLY A 383 28.37 -10.21 11.06
CA GLY A 383 27.81 -11.45 11.60
C GLY A 383 26.57 -11.21 12.46
N THR A 384 25.36 -11.55 11.98
CA THR A 384 24.15 -11.38 12.80
C THR A 384 24.12 -12.38 13.96
N PRO A 385 23.69 -11.98 15.18
CA PRO A 385 23.70 -12.83 16.37
C PRO A 385 22.82 -14.09 16.27
N TYR A 386 23.09 -15.08 17.12
CA TYR A 386 22.30 -16.31 17.15
C TYR A 386 20.86 -16.04 17.57
N GLY A 387 19.92 -16.57 16.76
CA GLY A 387 18.48 -16.43 17.01
C GLY A 387 17.88 -15.15 16.45
N SER A 388 18.70 -14.28 15.85
CA SER A 388 18.23 -13.10 15.16
C SER A 388 17.81 -13.37 13.73
N ASN A 389 16.79 -12.67 13.26
CA ASN A 389 16.49 -12.62 11.84
C ASN A 389 17.45 -11.65 11.13
N ASP A 390 18.23 -12.14 10.18
CA ASP A 390 19.15 -11.35 9.36
C ASP A 390 18.44 -10.32 8.47
N ASP A 391 17.15 -10.53 8.18
CA ASP A 391 16.31 -9.62 7.41
C ASP A 391 16.32 -8.18 7.93
N TRP A 392 16.24 -8.03 9.25
CA TRP A 392 16.23 -6.71 9.88
C TRP A 392 17.55 -5.95 9.68
N TYR A 393 18.66 -6.68 9.62
CA TYR A 393 20.00 -6.09 9.59
C TYR A 393 20.33 -5.55 8.20
N TRP A 394 20.17 -6.36 7.16
CA TRP A 394 20.43 -5.89 5.80
C TRP A 394 19.39 -4.86 5.36
N LEU A 395 18.13 -4.97 5.80
CA LEU A 395 17.11 -3.97 5.46
C LEU A 395 17.43 -2.63 6.12
N TYR A 396 17.69 -2.64 7.43
CA TYR A 396 18.02 -1.41 8.15
C TYR A 396 19.29 -0.75 7.60
N ALA A 397 20.34 -1.54 7.29
CA ALA A 397 21.55 -0.99 6.70
C ALA A 397 21.30 -0.31 5.36
N ALA A 398 20.60 -0.99 4.44
CA ALA A 398 20.32 -0.45 3.12
C ALA A 398 19.46 0.83 3.18
N VAL A 399 18.47 0.86 4.08
CA VAL A 399 17.61 2.03 4.30
C VAL A 399 18.40 3.19 4.92
N LYS A 400 19.13 2.94 6.01
CA LYS A 400 19.83 3.97 6.77
C LYS A 400 20.94 4.62 5.96
N LEU A 401 21.69 3.81 5.21
CA LEU A 401 22.77 4.27 4.32
C LEU A 401 22.27 4.78 2.97
N LYS A 402 20.98 4.58 2.64
CA LYS A 402 20.36 4.98 1.37
C LYS A 402 21.09 4.38 0.17
N CYS A 403 21.42 3.11 0.28
CA CYS A 403 22.33 2.42 -0.62
C CYS A 403 21.64 1.26 -1.33
N LEU A 404 22.31 0.63 -2.31
CA LEU A 404 21.75 -0.52 -3.01
C LEU A 404 21.63 -1.73 -2.08
N LEU A 405 20.63 -2.58 -2.31
CA LEU A 405 20.43 -3.85 -1.63
C LEU A 405 20.42 -4.99 -2.65
N VAL A 406 21.38 -5.90 -2.55
CA VAL A 406 21.43 -7.11 -3.39
C VAL A 406 20.69 -8.24 -2.68
N THR A 407 19.48 -8.55 -3.16
CA THR A 407 18.69 -9.71 -2.72
C THR A 407 17.63 -10.04 -3.76
N ASN A 408 17.35 -11.33 -3.96
CA ASN A 408 16.20 -11.83 -4.71
C ASN A 408 14.99 -12.09 -3.82
N ASP A 409 15.06 -11.80 -2.52
CA ASP A 409 13.90 -11.87 -1.65
C ASP A 409 12.82 -10.89 -2.11
N GLU A 410 11.57 -11.35 -2.15
CA GLU A 410 10.44 -10.51 -2.54
C GLU A 410 9.92 -9.65 -1.38
N MET A 411 10.39 -9.93 -0.15
CA MET A 411 10.06 -9.27 1.10
C MET A 411 8.54 -9.24 1.32
N ARG A 412 7.92 -10.42 1.13
CA ARG A 412 6.46 -10.62 1.17
C ARG A 412 5.92 -11.07 2.52
N ASP A 413 6.78 -11.25 3.50
CA ASP A 413 6.34 -11.70 4.82
C ASP A 413 5.45 -10.64 5.47
N HIS A 414 4.48 -11.09 6.28
CA HIS A 414 3.60 -10.24 7.08
C HIS A 414 4.34 -9.22 7.96
N ILE A 415 5.65 -9.43 8.17
CA ILE A 415 6.56 -8.52 8.85
C ILE A 415 6.74 -7.21 8.06
N PHE A 416 6.92 -7.30 6.74
CA PHE A 416 7.12 -6.13 5.88
C PHE A 416 5.80 -5.43 5.50
N GLU A 417 4.66 -6.11 5.62
CA GLU A 417 3.34 -5.48 5.51
C GLU A 417 3.12 -4.39 6.58
N LEU A 418 3.79 -4.51 7.74
CA LEU A 418 3.73 -3.51 8.83
C LEU A 418 4.49 -2.23 8.52
N LEU A 419 5.38 -2.23 7.53
CA LEU A 419 6.26 -1.10 7.20
C LEU A 419 5.59 -0.05 6.28
N GLY A 420 4.31 -0.22 5.97
CA GLY A 420 3.54 0.68 5.12
C GLY A 420 3.76 0.38 3.64
N SER A 421 2.70 -0.02 2.95
CA SER A 421 2.75 -0.57 1.59
C SER A 421 3.41 0.40 0.59
N ASN A 422 2.95 1.64 0.51
CA ASN A 422 3.36 2.52 -0.60
C ASN A 422 4.83 2.97 -0.55
N PHE A 423 5.37 3.25 0.64
CA PHE A 423 6.77 3.67 0.77
C PHE A 423 7.72 2.50 0.47
N PHE A 424 7.48 1.35 1.08
CA PHE A 424 8.39 0.20 0.99
C PHE A 424 8.51 -0.31 -0.45
N PHE A 425 7.40 -0.34 -1.22
CA PHE A 425 7.46 -0.73 -2.62
C PHE A 425 8.30 0.25 -3.46
N ARG A 426 8.16 1.56 -3.26
CA ARG A 426 8.99 2.58 -3.93
C ARG A 426 10.45 2.45 -3.54
N TRP A 427 10.73 2.18 -2.26
CA TRP A 427 12.08 1.92 -1.78
C TRP A 427 12.69 0.68 -2.43
N LYS A 428 11.93 -0.42 -2.50
CA LYS A 428 12.35 -1.66 -3.15
C LYS A 428 12.69 -1.44 -4.63
N GLU A 429 11.81 -0.79 -5.40
CA GLU A 429 12.07 -0.52 -6.83
C GLU A 429 13.34 0.32 -7.05
N ARG A 430 13.66 1.23 -6.12
CA ARG A 430 14.78 2.16 -6.23
C ARG A 430 16.13 1.58 -5.78
N HIS A 431 16.11 0.63 -4.84
CA HIS A 431 17.32 0.14 -4.16
C HIS A 431 17.60 -1.35 -4.39
N GLN A 432 16.60 -2.17 -4.73
CA GLN A 432 16.77 -3.61 -4.90
C GLN A 432 17.51 -3.95 -6.20
N VAL A 433 18.69 -4.54 -6.07
CA VAL A 433 19.43 -5.19 -7.14
C VAL A 433 19.09 -6.68 -7.13
N ARG A 434 18.53 -7.18 -8.22
CA ARG A 434 18.26 -8.61 -8.40
C ARG A 434 19.44 -9.28 -9.09
N TYR A 435 19.55 -10.58 -8.97
CA TYR A 435 20.63 -11.33 -9.63
C TYR A 435 20.14 -12.67 -10.18
N THR A 436 20.87 -13.18 -11.17
CA THR A 436 20.67 -14.54 -11.66
C THR A 436 22.01 -15.16 -12.04
N PHE A 437 22.10 -16.48 -11.91
CA PHE A 437 23.24 -17.26 -12.37
C PHE A 437 22.79 -18.11 -13.55
N MET A 438 23.28 -17.80 -14.75
CA MET A 438 22.99 -18.57 -15.96
C MET A 438 24.25 -19.33 -16.37
N LYS A 439 24.23 -20.66 -16.25
CA LYS A 439 25.39 -21.53 -16.52
C LYS A 439 26.66 -21.10 -15.74
N GLY A 440 26.48 -20.66 -14.49
CA GLY A 440 27.57 -20.17 -13.64
C GLY A 440 27.93 -18.70 -13.82
N ASN A 441 27.41 -18.00 -14.84
CA ASN A 441 27.68 -16.58 -15.02
C ASN A 441 26.67 -15.73 -14.25
N LEU A 442 27.19 -14.86 -13.38
CA LEU A 442 26.40 -13.86 -12.66
C LEU A 442 25.91 -12.76 -13.60
N LYS A 443 24.64 -12.40 -13.48
CA LYS A 443 24.07 -11.17 -14.04
C LYS A 443 23.32 -10.41 -12.96
N LEU A 444 23.78 -9.19 -12.67
CA LEU A 444 23.07 -8.24 -11.83
C LEU A 444 22.04 -7.48 -12.66
N THR A 445 20.84 -7.31 -12.11
CA THR A 445 19.75 -6.51 -12.67
C THR A 445 19.59 -5.29 -11.78
N MET A 446 20.13 -4.17 -12.24
CA MET A 446 20.11 -2.90 -11.51
C MET A 446 18.70 -2.29 -11.49
N PRO A 447 18.35 -1.52 -10.44
CA PRO A 447 17.17 -0.66 -10.45
C PRO A 447 17.08 0.19 -11.72
N PRO A 448 15.87 0.46 -12.23
CA PRO A 448 15.68 1.37 -13.36
C PRO A 448 16.29 2.76 -13.10
N SER A 449 16.83 3.40 -14.14
CA SER A 449 17.39 4.76 -14.07
C SER A 449 16.32 5.86 -13.95
N TYR A 450 15.04 5.48 -13.90
CA TYR A 450 13.90 6.36 -13.80
C TYR A 450 12.81 5.73 -12.94
N SER A 451 11.91 6.54 -12.39
CA SER A 451 10.82 6.06 -11.54
C SER A 451 9.49 6.00 -12.29
N LEU A 452 8.80 4.86 -12.19
CA LEU A 452 7.45 4.64 -12.70
C LEU A 452 6.42 5.20 -11.71
N VAL A 453 6.33 6.53 -11.67
CA VAL A 453 5.35 7.29 -10.88
C VAL A 453 4.88 8.48 -11.72
N ILE A 454 3.79 9.13 -11.32
CA ILE A 454 3.42 10.41 -11.93
C ILE A 454 4.56 11.40 -11.67
N GLN A 455 5.01 12.10 -12.73
CA GLN A 455 6.05 13.12 -12.65
C GLN A 455 5.53 14.43 -13.21
N HIS A 456 5.88 15.53 -12.55
CA HIS A 456 5.66 16.89 -13.03
C HIS A 456 7.01 17.45 -13.49
N ALA A 457 7.25 17.36 -14.80
CA ALA A 457 8.47 17.83 -15.44
C ALA A 457 8.38 19.32 -15.80
N ILE A 458 9.54 19.96 -15.92
CA ILE A 458 9.67 21.32 -16.46
C ILE A 458 10.46 21.24 -17.74
N LYS A 459 9.91 21.85 -18.79
CA LYS A 459 10.66 22.14 -20.00
C LYS A 459 11.18 23.57 -19.90
N PHE A 460 12.47 23.73 -19.56
CA PHE A 460 13.14 25.01 -19.77
C PHE A 460 13.33 25.14 -21.29
N LEU A 461 12.52 25.99 -21.93
CA LEU A 461 12.86 26.47 -23.26
C LEU A 461 14.15 27.31 -23.09
N LEU A 462 15.27 26.78 -23.56
CA LEU A 462 16.53 27.53 -23.70
C LEU A 462 16.37 28.66 -24.71
#